data_AF-A0A251W8M8-F1
#
_entry.id   AF-A0A251W8M8-F1
#
_cell.length_a   1.000
_cell.length_b   1.000
_cell.length_c   1.000
_cell.angle_alpha   90.00
_cell.angle_beta   90.00
_cell.angle_gamma   90.00
#
_symmetry.space_group_name_H-M   'P 1'
#
loop_
_entity.id
_entity.type
_entity.pdbx_description
1 polymer ?
#
loop_
_entity_poly.entity_id
_entity_poly.type
_entity_poly.pdbx_seq_one_letter_code
_entity_poly.pdbx_strand_id
1 'polypeptide(L)'
;MTAVPLPRQPSPPDPPSNRAAGATPVLALKELVARLNREQHKIQDLLSSLSFALRSFNNLNQFLELIPLMASRVTDSDGGALMLFRSNGQVKLERLHCQDNRWAPDIRRALESAARKVTNTVISLPPSDAIVKFPQAIANLDIEISHYLGEEIQIFGASILVKKQERGRLYVFSRDPDYAWTEQRQKLVRLIADQTAVAIENDELTAELRKKERLDRELEIGADIQYRLLPRQCPKIDGVELAALCKTASRVGGDYYDFIPAAPTTPESKDNPDHWSVAIGDVMGKGVPAGLIMTMLRGMLRAEVLNGHSPARILQHLNQVMYADLENSNRFVTLFYSEYDPKTRILSYSNAAHNPPLLWQAATNTIRRLDTLGMLIGLDANTQYQDGQIQLAPGDTVIYYTDGFTEAANQSGQQFDEENLAKAFQWACRHYHDPQQILKHLFDAVQGFVGEGKPNADDMTLVVMRITANEELDSAELSAETPKGADLAKKPQLPNPTKTK
;
A
#
# COMPACT_ATOMS: atom_id res chain seq x y z
N MET A 1 -36.37 -26.38 26.69
CA MET A 1 -36.66 -27.82 26.87
C MET A 1 -36.66 -28.12 28.35
N THR A 2 -37.85 -28.40 28.89
CA THR A 2 -38.12 -28.80 30.27
C THR A 2 -37.78 -30.27 30.45
N ALA A 3 -37.00 -30.61 31.48
CA ALA A 3 -36.68 -31.99 31.84
C ALA A 3 -37.26 -32.33 33.22
N VAL A 4 -38.06 -33.40 33.22
CA VAL A 4 -38.80 -34.02 34.33
C VAL A 4 -37.83 -34.83 35.22
N PRO A 5 -38.08 -35.00 36.53
CA PRO A 5 -37.20 -35.75 37.43
C PRO A 5 -37.44 -37.27 37.40
N LEU A 6 -36.37 -38.06 37.46
CA LEU A 6 -36.40 -39.53 37.56
C LEU A 6 -36.56 -40.04 39.02
N PRO A 7 -37.10 -41.26 39.25
CA PRO A 7 -37.56 -41.74 40.56
C PRO A 7 -36.43 -42.22 41.48
N ARG A 8 -36.64 -42.09 42.80
CA ARG A 8 -35.77 -42.60 43.87
C ARG A 8 -35.84 -44.14 43.98
N GLN A 9 -34.68 -44.78 44.05
CA GLN A 9 -34.52 -46.18 44.50
C GLN A 9 -34.28 -46.26 46.02
N PRO A 10 -34.63 -47.38 46.69
CA PRO A 10 -34.72 -47.47 48.14
C PRO A 10 -33.36 -47.67 48.82
N SER A 11 -33.26 -47.12 50.04
CA SER A 11 -32.09 -47.16 50.92
C SER A 11 -31.71 -48.59 51.33
N PRO A 12 -30.40 -48.95 51.38
CA PRO A 12 -29.96 -50.15 52.08
C PRO A 12 -29.98 -49.94 53.61
N PRO A 13 -30.04 -51.03 54.42
CA PRO A 13 -30.29 -50.94 55.86
C PRO A 13 -29.10 -50.34 56.62
N ASP A 14 -29.40 -49.71 57.75
CA ASP A 14 -28.42 -49.12 58.67
C ASP A 14 -27.38 -50.16 59.12
N PRO A 15 -26.07 -49.81 59.14
CA PRO A 15 -25.04 -50.69 59.69
C PRO A 15 -25.11 -50.69 61.22
N PRO A 16 -24.67 -51.77 61.88
CA PRO A 16 -24.78 -51.91 63.32
C PRO A 16 -23.87 -50.90 64.02
N SER A 17 -24.41 -50.27 65.06
CA SER A 17 -23.68 -49.45 66.01
C SER A 17 -22.64 -50.29 66.76
N ASN A 18 -21.35 -50.16 66.44
CA ASN A 18 -20.30 -50.28 67.48
C ASN A 18 -18.93 -49.74 67.04
N ARG A 19 -18.50 -48.71 67.77
CA ARG A 19 -17.13 -48.43 68.26
C ARG A 19 -15.96 -48.37 67.24
N ALA A 20 -15.44 -47.15 67.13
CA ALA A 20 -14.08 -46.75 66.80
C ALA A 20 -13.02 -47.87 66.76
N ALA A 21 -12.44 -48.09 65.57
CA ALA A 21 -11.12 -48.69 65.37
C ALA A 21 -10.47 -48.01 64.16
N GLY A 22 -9.25 -47.51 64.36
CA GLY A 22 -8.65 -46.44 63.56
C GLY A 22 -8.39 -46.76 62.09
N ALA A 23 -8.62 -45.76 61.23
CA ALA A 23 -8.05 -45.74 59.90
C ALA A 23 -6.54 -45.97 60.02
N THR A 24 -6.02 -47.03 59.39
CA THR A 24 -4.59 -47.24 59.35
C THR A 24 -3.95 -46.04 58.64
N PRO A 25 -2.82 -45.50 59.13
CA PRO A 25 -2.17 -44.35 58.51
C PRO A 25 -1.93 -44.52 56.99
N VAL A 26 -1.76 -45.77 56.55
CA VAL A 26 -1.60 -46.15 55.14
C VAL A 26 -2.90 -45.95 54.32
N LEU A 27 -4.07 -46.23 54.88
CA LEU A 27 -5.36 -46.03 54.20
C LEU A 27 -5.67 -44.53 54.04
N ALA A 28 -5.47 -43.75 55.10
CA ALA A 28 -5.62 -42.30 55.08
C ALA A 28 -4.64 -41.64 54.09
N LEU A 29 -3.39 -42.13 54.03
CA LEU A 29 -2.40 -41.65 53.07
C LEU A 29 -2.80 -42.00 51.61
N LYS A 30 -3.30 -43.22 51.35
CA LYS A 30 -3.79 -43.62 50.01
C LYS A 30 -4.96 -42.76 49.56
N GLU A 31 -5.91 -42.47 50.45
CA GLU A 31 -7.07 -41.64 50.15
C GLU A 31 -6.69 -40.18 49.88
N LEU A 32 -5.72 -39.65 50.64
CA LEU A 32 -5.16 -38.32 50.44
C LEU A 32 -4.41 -38.22 49.09
N VAL A 33 -3.57 -39.20 48.75
CA VAL A 33 -2.89 -39.27 47.45
C VAL A 33 -3.89 -39.36 46.30
N ALA A 34 -4.93 -40.17 46.42
CA ALA A 34 -5.98 -40.29 45.41
C ALA A 34 -6.77 -38.98 45.24
N ARG A 35 -7.04 -38.25 46.32
CA ARG A 35 -7.70 -36.94 46.29
C ARG A 35 -6.82 -35.90 45.59
N LEU A 36 -5.53 -35.82 45.94
CA LEU A 36 -4.57 -34.91 45.30
C LEU A 36 -4.45 -35.18 43.79
N ASN A 37 -4.38 -36.45 43.38
CA ASN A 37 -4.34 -36.80 41.95
C ASN A 37 -5.59 -36.34 41.19
N ARG A 38 -6.80 -36.53 41.78
CA ARG A 38 -8.05 -36.07 41.16
C ARG A 38 -8.11 -34.56 41.01
N GLU A 39 -7.69 -33.82 42.04
CA GLU A 39 -7.62 -32.35 41.99
C GLU A 39 -6.61 -31.88 40.93
N GLN A 40 -5.45 -32.54 40.83
CA GLN A 40 -4.45 -32.23 39.81
C GLN A 40 -4.96 -32.46 38.38
N HIS A 41 -5.67 -33.57 38.14
CA HIS A 41 -6.25 -33.86 36.81
C HIS A 41 -7.32 -32.84 36.43
N LYS A 42 -8.21 -32.48 37.37
CA LYS A 42 -9.24 -31.44 37.17
C LYS A 42 -8.62 -30.10 36.76
N ILE A 43 -7.53 -29.67 37.41
CA ILE A 43 -6.83 -28.43 37.07
C ILE A 43 -6.24 -28.51 35.65
N GLN A 44 -5.62 -29.63 35.30
CA GLN A 44 -5.04 -29.84 33.97
C GLN A 44 -6.11 -29.80 32.86
N ASP A 45 -7.26 -30.45 33.07
CA ASP A 45 -8.37 -30.46 32.12
C ASP A 45 -8.96 -29.06 31.90
N LEU A 46 -9.09 -28.27 32.97
CA LEU A 46 -9.57 -26.89 32.89
C LEU A 46 -8.58 -26.00 32.13
N LEU A 47 -7.28 -26.09 32.42
CA LEU A 47 -6.26 -25.32 31.69
C LEU A 47 -6.17 -25.74 30.21
N SER A 48 -6.34 -27.03 29.91
CA SER A 48 -6.44 -27.55 28.54
C SER A 48 -7.68 -26.99 27.83
N SER A 49 -8.82 -26.96 28.51
CA SER A 49 -10.07 -26.39 28.00
C SER A 49 -9.95 -24.89 27.71
N LEU A 50 -9.25 -24.15 28.58
CA LEU A 50 -8.97 -22.73 28.37
C LEU A 50 -8.04 -22.51 27.16
N SER A 51 -7.02 -23.38 27.02
CA SER A 51 -6.12 -23.36 25.87
C SER A 51 -6.85 -23.71 24.56
N PHE A 52 -7.84 -24.61 24.60
CA PHE A 52 -8.70 -24.92 23.46
C PHE A 52 -9.60 -23.72 23.12
N ALA A 53 -10.24 -23.12 24.12
CA ALA A 53 -11.06 -21.92 23.96
C ALA A 53 -10.27 -20.78 23.30
N LEU A 54 -9.02 -20.55 23.71
CA LEU A 54 -8.14 -19.54 23.12
C LEU A 54 -7.92 -19.76 21.61
N ARG A 55 -7.80 -21.02 21.17
CA ARG A 55 -7.63 -21.37 19.74
C ARG A 55 -8.94 -21.39 18.96
N SER A 56 -10.06 -21.66 19.62
CA SER A 56 -11.35 -21.89 18.95
C SER A 56 -12.22 -20.64 18.88
N PHE A 57 -12.04 -19.66 19.77
CA PHE A 57 -12.85 -18.44 19.76
C PHE A 57 -12.24 -17.39 18.83
N ASN A 58 -13.02 -17.03 17.81
CA ASN A 58 -12.73 -15.87 16.95
C ASN A 58 -13.29 -14.56 17.51
N ASN A 59 -13.84 -14.58 18.73
CA ASN A 59 -14.46 -13.44 19.39
C ASN A 59 -13.92 -13.31 20.81
N LEU A 60 -13.09 -12.29 21.04
CA LEU A 60 -12.49 -12.00 22.34
C LEU A 60 -13.54 -11.94 23.46
N ASN A 61 -14.71 -11.35 23.23
CA ASN A 61 -15.73 -11.20 24.27
C ASN A 61 -16.27 -12.53 24.79
N GLN A 62 -16.36 -13.56 23.94
CA GLN A 62 -16.78 -14.90 24.34
C GLN A 62 -15.69 -15.58 25.18
N PHE A 63 -14.43 -15.40 24.82
CA PHE A 63 -13.31 -15.91 25.60
C PHE A 63 -13.24 -15.23 26.98
N LEU A 64 -13.37 -13.89 27.03
CA LEU A 64 -13.33 -13.12 28.28
C LEU A 64 -14.47 -13.48 29.25
N GLU A 65 -15.62 -13.95 28.77
CA GLU A 65 -16.73 -14.43 29.62
C GLU A 65 -16.32 -15.65 30.47
N LEU A 66 -15.44 -16.50 29.96
CA LEU A 66 -15.02 -17.72 30.64
C LEU A 66 -13.94 -17.44 31.68
N ILE A 67 -13.16 -16.37 31.54
CA ILE A 67 -11.98 -16.11 32.38
C ILE A 67 -12.29 -16.09 33.87
N PRO A 68 -13.28 -15.32 34.37
CA PRO A 68 -13.60 -15.32 35.81
C PRO A 68 -14.08 -16.67 36.34
N LEU A 69 -14.82 -17.44 35.52
CA LEU A 69 -15.28 -18.78 35.85
C LEU A 69 -14.12 -19.78 35.92
N MET A 70 -13.23 -19.75 34.94
CA MET A 70 -12.06 -20.64 34.90
C MET A 70 -11.11 -20.33 36.05
N ALA A 71 -10.91 -19.05 36.36
CA ALA A 71 -10.12 -18.61 37.50
C ALA A 71 -10.67 -19.16 38.81
N SER A 72 -11.98 -19.00 39.08
CA SER A 72 -12.57 -19.52 40.32
C SER A 72 -12.54 -21.04 40.42
N ARG A 73 -12.74 -21.75 39.30
CA ARG A 73 -12.75 -23.22 39.27
C ARG A 73 -11.38 -23.85 39.44
N VAL A 74 -10.32 -23.20 38.94
CA VAL A 74 -8.95 -23.70 39.04
C VAL A 74 -8.35 -23.42 40.43
N THR A 75 -8.81 -22.38 41.13
CA THR A 75 -8.38 -22.08 42.50
C THR A 75 -9.30 -22.65 43.59
N ASP A 76 -10.43 -23.24 43.20
CA ASP A 76 -11.54 -23.65 44.08
C ASP A 76 -12.00 -22.49 44.99
N SER A 77 -12.25 -21.31 44.41
CA SER A 77 -12.75 -20.11 45.09
C SER A 77 -14.22 -19.81 44.76
N ASP A 78 -14.82 -18.87 45.49
CA ASP A 78 -16.23 -18.53 45.33
C ASP A 78 -16.53 -17.68 44.08
N GLY A 79 -15.53 -17.02 43.50
CA GLY A 79 -15.73 -16.23 42.29
C GLY A 79 -14.48 -15.54 41.76
N GLY A 80 -14.66 -14.87 40.63
CA GLY A 80 -13.64 -14.08 39.97
C GLY A 80 -14.23 -12.89 39.25
N ALA A 81 -13.39 -11.90 38.96
CA ALA A 81 -13.77 -10.69 38.24
C ALA A 81 -12.65 -10.27 37.29
N LEU A 82 -13.01 -9.92 36.07
CA LEU A 82 -12.11 -9.38 35.07
C LEU A 82 -12.34 -7.88 34.93
N MET A 83 -11.29 -7.10 35.17
CA MET A 83 -11.29 -5.66 34.95
C MET A 83 -10.36 -5.34 33.79
N LEU A 84 -10.83 -4.56 32.82
CA LEU A 84 -10.03 -4.11 31.68
C LEU A 84 -9.80 -2.60 31.73
N PHE A 85 -8.63 -2.21 31.24
CA PHE A 85 -8.15 -0.84 31.20
C PHE A 85 -8.18 -0.36 29.75
N ARG A 86 -8.91 0.72 29.50
CA ARG A 86 -9.04 1.32 28.17
C ARG A 86 -7.93 2.37 27.99
N SER A 87 -7.55 2.62 26.73
CA SER A 87 -6.50 3.60 26.38
C SER A 87 -6.83 5.05 26.77
N ASN A 88 -8.11 5.36 26.96
CA ASN A 88 -8.57 6.66 27.46
C ASN A 88 -8.48 6.81 29.00
N GLY A 89 -7.85 5.86 29.69
CA GLY A 89 -7.71 5.86 31.15
C GLY A 89 -8.92 5.31 31.91
N GLN A 90 -9.94 4.81 31.21
CA GLN A 90 -11.12 4.22 31.84
C GLN A 90 -10.82 2.82 32.36
N VAL A 91 -11.18 2.57 33.61
CA VAL A 91 -11.16 1.25 34.25
C VAL A 91 -12.59 0.72 34.30
N LYS A 92 -12.82 -0.48 33.75
CA LYS A 92 -14.15 -1.08 33.68
C LYS A 92 -14.14 -2.52 34.18
N LEU A 93 -15.14 -2.87 34.98
CA LEU A 93 -15.48 -4.26 35.25
C LEU A 93 -16.08 -4.87 33.97
N GLU A 94 -15.31 -5.74 33.31
CA GLU A 94 -15.71 -6.34 32.04
C GLU A 94 -16.59 -7.57 32.29
N ARG A 95 -16.18 -8.46 33.21
CA ARG A 95 -16.91 -9.69 33.56
C ARG A 95 -16.81 -10.01 35.05
N LEU A 96 -17.84 -10.64 35.59
CA LEU A 96 -17.92 -11.09 36.98
C LEU A 96 -18.57 -12.47 37.01
N HIS A 97 -17.97 -13.40 37.75
CA HIS A 97 -18.53 -14.71 38.03
C HIS A 97 -18.55 -14.94 39.54
N CYS A 98 -19.72 -15.32 40.07
CA CYS A 98 -19.90 -15.73 41.46
C CYS A 98 -20.60 -17.09 41.50
N GLN A 99 -20.19 -17.99 42.39
CA GLN A 99 -20.84 -19.29 42.55
C GLN A 99 -22.22 -19.17 43.20
N ASP A 100 -22.41 -18.24 44.14
CA ASP A 100 -23.71 -17.94 44.76
C ASP A 100 -24.19 -16.53 44.36
N ASN A 101 -25.36 -16.50 43.71
CA ASN A 101 -25.94 -15.30 43.11
C ASN A 101 -26.47 -14.29 44.14
N ARG A 102 -26.65 -14.67 45.41
CA ARG A 102 -27.26 -13.79 46.42
C ARG A 102 -26.42 -12.56 46.75
N TRP A 103 -25.11 -12.64 46.55
CA TRP A 103 -24.14 -11.58 46.91
C TRP A 103 -23.31 -11.08 45.72
N ALA A 104 -23.55 -11.62 44.53
CA ALA A 104 -23.02 -11.06 43.28
C ALA A 104 -23.31 -9.55 43.11
N PRO A 105 -24.47 -9.00 43.53
CA PRO A 105 -24.73 -7.56 43.45
C PRO A 105 -23.82 -6.72 44.34
N ASP A 106 -23.42 -7.22 45.51
CA ASP A 106 -22.59 -6.47 46.46
C ASP A 106 -21.15 -6.39 45.98
N ILE A 107 -20.59 -7.51 45.52
CA ILE A 107 -19.25 -7.56 44.95
C ILE A 107 -19.17 -6.71 43.68
N ARG A 108 -20.18 -6.80 42.81
CA ARG A 108 -20.27 -5.95 41.62
C ARG A 108 -20.22 -4.47 42.01
N ARG A 109 -21.03 -4.05 42.98
CA ARG A 109 -21.08 -2.66 43.45
C ARG A 109 -19.72 -2.21 44.00
N ALA A 110 -19.03 -3.04 44.77
CA ALA A 110 -17.70 -2.75 45.31
C ALA A 110 -16.67 -2.55 44.18
N LEU A 111 -16.58 -3.51 43.27
CA LEU A 111 -15.64 -3.47 42.13
C LEU A 111 -15.92 -2.28 41.20
N GLU A 112 -17.18 -2.01 40.88
CA GLU A 112 -17.56 -0.86 40.04
C GLU A 112 -17.29 0.48 40.74
N SER A 113 -17.46 0.56 42.06
CA SER A 113 -17.15 1.78 42.82
C SER A 113 -15.65 2.06 42.83
N ALA A 114 -14.82 1.04 43.07
CA ALA A 114 -13.37 1.15 42.96
C ALA A 114 -12.94 1.57 41.54
N ALA A 115 -13.51 0.92 40.51
CA ALA A 115 -13.23 1.24 39.11
C ALA A 115 -13.55 2.71 38.76
N ARG A 116 -14.71 3.21 39.21
CA ARG A 116 -15.14 4.60 38.99
C ARG A 116 -14.22 5.59 39.70
N LYS A 117 -13.80 5.30 40.92
CA LYS A 117 -12.89 6.17 41.68
C LYS A 117 -11.55 6.33 40.95
N VAL A 118 -10.92 5.22 40.55
CA VAL A 118 -9.67 5.23 39.78
C VAL A 118 -9.85 5.93 38.43
N THR A 119 -10.93 5.64 37.72
CA THR A 119 -11.26 6.30 36.44
C THR A 119 -11.37 7.82 36.59
N ASN A 120 -12.07 8.31 37.61
CA ASN A 120 -12.24 9.75 37.86
C ASN A 120 -10.92 10.45 38.21
N THR A 121 -10.02 9.77 38.94
CA THR A 121 -8.68 10.28 39.24
C THR A 121 -7.84 10.43 37.96
N VAL A 122 -8.01 9.55 36.98
CA VAL A 122 -7.22 9.57 35.74
C VAL A 122 -7.79 10.56 34.73
N ILE A 123 -9.12 10.58 34.55
CA ILE A 123 -9.79 11.44 33.56
C ILE A 123 -9.75 12.92 33.97
N SER A 124 -9.63 13.24 35.26
CA SER A 124 -9.49 14.62 35.73
C SER A 124 -8.11 15.25 35.44
N LEU A 125 -7.16 14.48 34.90
CA LEU A 125 -5.82 14.96 34.54
C LEU A 125 -5.74 15.38 33.06
N PRO A 126 -4.84 16.31 32.70
CA PRO A 126 -4.51 16.57 31.30
C PRO A 126 -4.07 15.28 30.58
N PRO A 127 -4.33 15.12 29.27
CA PRO A 127 -4.00 13.89 28.54
C PRO A 127 -2.53 13.47 28.62
N SER A 128 -1.60 14.44 28.66
CA SER A 128 -0.16 14.22 28.83
C SER A 128 0.19 13.61 30.19
N ASP A 129 -0.51 14.01 31.25
CA ASP A 129 -0.26 13.58 32.63
C ASP A 129 -0.99 12.29 32.97
N ALA A 130 -2.15 12.06 32.33
CA ALA A 130 -2.94 10.86 32.49
C ALA A 130 -2.14 9.61 32.12
N ILE A 131 -1.39 9.64 31.00
CA ILE A 131 -0.55 8.51 30.54
C ILE A 131 0.53 8.16 31.58
N VAL A 132 1.16 9.17 32.18
CA VAL A 132 2.27 9.00 33.13
C VAL A 132 1.77 8.54 34.51
N LYS A 133 0.62 9.05 34.96
CA LYS A 133 0.06 8.73 36.29
C LYS A 133 -0.86 7.51 36.30
N PHE A 134 -1.27 7.01 35.13
CA PHE A 134 -2.14 5.82 35.03
C PHE A 134 -1.61 4.58 35.75
N PRO A 135 -0.32 4.20 35.63
CA PRO A 135 0.22 3.05 36.36
C PRO A 135 0.12 3.22 37.89
N GLN A 136 0.31 4.45 38.38
CA GLN A 136 0.25 4.75 39.80
C GLN A 136 -1.19 4.78 40.34
N ALA A 137 -2.15 5.19 39.50
CA ALA A 137 -3.57 5.10 39.82
C ALA A 137 -4.06 3.64 39.86
N ILE A 138 -3.56 2.78 38.96
CA ILE A 138 -3.86 1.34 38.96
C ILE A 138 -3.24 0.64 40.16
N ALA A 139 -2.06 1.06 40.63
CA ALA A 139 -1.41 0.48 41.82
C ALA A 139 -2.31 0.57 43.08
N ASN A 140 -3.19 1.58 43.15
CA ASN A 140 -4.13 1.75 44.25
C ASN A 140 -5.43 0.95 44.07
N LEU A 141 -5.66 0.31 42.92
CA LEU A 141 -6.92 -0.39 42.64
C LEU A 141 -7.15 -1.56 43.60
N ASP A 142 -6.11 -2.32 43.95
CA ASP A 142 -6.21 -3.43 44.92
C ASP A 142 -6.65 -2.93 46.30
N ILE A 143 -6.10 -1.77 46.71
CA ILE A 143 -6.39 -1.15 48.00
C ILE A 143 -7.86 -0.69 48.04
N GLU A 144 -8.31 -0.01 46.99
CA GLU A 144 -9.70 0.45 46.89
C GLU A 144 -10.69 -0.73 46.87
N ILE A 145 -10.40 -1.79 46.12
CA ILE A 145 -11.27 -2.97 46.08
C ILE A 145 -11.34 -3.64 47.45
N SER A 146 -10.21 -3.80 48.14
CA SER A 146 -10.17 -4.37 49.48
C SER A 146 -10.96 -3.51 50.48
N HIS A 147 -10.88 -2.18 50.37
CA HIS A 147 -11.64 -1.25 51.19
C HIS A 147 -13.16 -1.39 51.01
N TYR A 148 -13.64 -1.50 49.76
CA TYR A 148 -15.07 -1.65 49.49
C TYR A 148 -15.62 -3.06 49.79
N LEU A 149 -14.79 -4.11 49.73
CA LEU A 149 -15.20 -5.49 50.01
C LEU A 149 -15.20 -5.87 51.49
N GLY A 150 -14.40 -5.17 52.32
CA GLY A 150 -14.26 -5.46 53.75
C GLY A 150 -13.32 -6.63 54.06
N GLU A 151 -13.03 -6.85 55.35
CA GLU A 151 -12.05 -7.85 55.80
C GLU A 151 -12.54 -9.32 55.71
N GLU A 152 -13.85 -9.52 55.53
CA GLU A 152 -14.46 -10.86 55.45
C GLU A 152 -14.23 -11.56 54.10
N ILE A 153 -13.70 -10.85 53.09
CA ILE A 153 -13.49 -11.37 51.75
C ILE A 153 -11.99 -11.40 51.45
N GLN A 154 -11.45 -12.60 51.27
CA GLN A 154 -10.09 -12.77 50.78
C GLN A 154 -10.06 -12.56 49.27
N ILE A 155 -9.15 -11.74 48.78
CA ILE A 155 -9.02 -11.42 47.35
C ILE A 155 -7.55 -11.49 46.89
N PHE A 156 -7.34 -11.94 45.66
CA PHE A 156 -6.05 -11.89 44.98
C PHE A 156 -6.23 -11.37 43.56
N GLY A 157 -5.39 -10.39 43.19
CA GLY A 157 -5.35 -9.80 41.86
C GLY A 157 -4.10 -10.24 41.09
N ALA A 158 -4.25 -10.53 39.80
CA ALA A 158 -3.16 -10.73 38.86
C ALA A 158 -3.27 -9.75 37.69
N SER A 159 -2.17 -9.09 37.36
CA SER A 159 -2.07 -8.17 36.22
C SER A 159 -2.12 -8.93 34.89
N ILE A 160 -2.83 -8.36 33.92
CA ILE A 160 -2.87 -8.82 32.54
C ILE A 160 -1.94 -7.91 31.74
N LEU A 161 -0.77 -8.42 31.38
CA LEU A 161 0.30 -7.64 30.76
C LEU A 161 0.42 -7.96 29.28
N VAL A 162 0.15 -6.97 28.41
CA VAL A 162 0.39 -7.05 26.96
C VAL A 162 1.56 -6.14 26.63
N LYS A 163 2.64 -6.66 26.04
CA LYS A 163 3.85 -5.90 25.70
C LYS A 163 4.39 -5.03 26.86
N LYS A 164 4.37 -5.57 28.09
CA LYS A 164 4.74 -4.89 29.36
C LYS A 164 3.83 -3.75 29.80
N GLN A 165 2.70 -3.53 29.13
CA GLN A 165 1.65 -2.61 29.56
C GLN A 165 0.53 -3.39 30.26
N GLU A 166 0.10 -2.91 31.41
CA GLU A 166 -1.05 -3.48 32.10
C GLU A 166 -2.35 -3.10 31.40
N ARG A 167 -3.02 -4.10 30.81
CA ARG A 167 -4.29 -3.94 30.07
C ARG A 167 -5.52 -4.31 30.89
N GLY A 168 -5.30 -4.87 32.08
CA GLY A 168 -6.37 -5.23 32.99
C GLY A 168 -5.85 -5.98 34.22
N ARG A 169 -6.79 -6.35 35.08
CA ARG A 169 -6.56 -7.20 36.25
C ARG A 169 -7.61 -8.29 36.34
N LEU A 170 -7.16 -9.49 36.68
CA LEU A 170 -7.99 -10.62 37.03
C LEU A 170 -8.00 -10.76 38.56
N TYR A 171 -9.16 -10.58 39.16
CA TYR A 171 -9.38 -10.79 40.57
C TYR A 171 -10.05 -12.13 40.82
N VAL A 172 -9.66 -12.80 41.90
CA VAL A 172 -10.29 -14.00 42.40
C VAL A 172 -10.54 -13.81 43.89
N PHE A 173 -11.71 -14.20 44.37
CA PHE A 173 -12.12 -13.96 45.76
C PHE A 173 -12.79 -15.18 46.40
N SER A 174 -12.68 -15.26 47.73
CA SER A 174 -13.30 -16.28 48.57
C SER A 174 -13.75 -15.68 49.91
N ARG A 175 -14.86 -16.18 50.44
CA ARG A 175 -15.42 -15.84 51.76
C ARG A 175 -15.15 -16.92 52.80
N ASP A 176 -14.69 -18.08 52.37
CA ASP A 176 -14.30 -19.14 53.28
C ASP A 176 -13.13 -18.63 54.17
N PRO A 177 -13.33 -18.51 55.50
CA PRO A 177 -12.29 -18.04 56.42
C PRO A 177 -11.04 -18.92 56.41
N ASP A 178 -11.20 -20.21 56.09
CA ASP A 178 -10.11 -21.19 56.00
C ASP A 178 -9.45 -21.19 54.62
N TYR A 179 -9.96 -20.40 53.67
CA TYR A 179 -9.30 -20.23 52.39
C TYR A 179 -7.94 -19.56 52.59
N ALA A 180 -6.96 -19.96 51.80
CA ALA A 180 -5.63 -19.38 51.83
C ALA A 180 -5.08 -19.21 50.41
N TRP A 181 -4.38 -18.10 50.17
CA TRP A 181 -3.68 -17.83 48.92
C TRP A 181 -2.31 -18.51 48.89
N THR A 182 -2.32 -19.83 48.69
CA THR A 182 -1.09 -20.61 48.51
C THR A 182 -0.32 -20.18 47.26
N GLU A 183 0.99 -20.44 47.23
CA GLU A 183 1.84 -20.15 46.07
C GLU A 183 1.30 -20.82 44.78
N GLN A 184 0.76 -22.04 44.90
CA GLN A 184 0.13 -22.75 43.80
C GLN A 184 -1.12 -22.02 43.28
N ARG A 185 -2.03 -21.56 44.15
CA ARG A 185 -3.23 -20.80 43.73
C ARG A 185 -2.85 -19.49 43.06
N GLN A 186 -1.89 -18.75 43.61
CA GLN A 186 -1.39 -17.51 43.02
C GLN A 186 -0.81 -17.74 41.61
N LYS A 187 -0.01 -18.82 41.43
CA LYS A 187 0.52 -19.22 40.12
C LYS A 187 -0.59 -19.53 39.11
N LEU A 188 -1.66 -20.19 39.53
CA LEU A 188 -2.79 -20.51 38.66
C LEU A 188 -3.56 -19.26 38.19
N VAL A 189 -3.81 -18.30 39.09
CA VAL A 189 -4.46 -17.04 38.70
C VAL A 189 -3.57 -16.25 37.72
N ARG A 190 -2.26 -16.19 37.98
CA ARG A 190 -1.30 -15.53 37.06
C ARG A 190 -1.29 -16.22 35.70
N LEU A 191 -1.30 -17.55 35.63
CA LEU A 191 -1.35 -18.29 34.38
C LEU A 191 -2.61 -17.95 33.56
N ILE A 192 -3.77 -17.83 34.21
CA ILE A 192 -5.02 -17.45 33.53
C ILE A 192 -4.97 -15.98 33.08
N ALA A 193 -4.39 -15.09 33.89
CA ALA A 193 -4.17 -13.70 33.49
C ALA A 193 -3.23 -13.59 32.28
N ASP A 194 -2.15 -14.38 32.24
CA ASP A 194 -1.21 -14.45 31.11
C ASP A 194 -1.91 -14.98 29.85
N GLN A 195 -2.73 -16.04 29.96
CA GLN A 195 -3.52 -16.54 28.82
C GLN A 195 -4.55 -15.50 28.35
N THR A 196 -5.09 -14.71 29.26
CA THR A 196 -5.99 -13.59 28.93
C THR A 196 -5.23 -12.49 28.18
N ALA A 197 -3.98 -12.20 28.56
CA ALA A 197 -3.13 -11.24 27.87
C ALA A 197 -2.86 -11.68 26.43
N VAL A 198 -2.51 -12.96 26.22
CA VAL A 198 -2.30 -13.53 24.87
C VAL A 198 -3.56 -13.40 24.00
N ALA A 199 -4.75 -13.64 24.57
CA ALA A 199 -6.01 -13.50 23.83
C ALA A 199 -6.27 -12.07 23.38
N ILE A 200 -6.04 -11.09 24.28
CA ILE A 200 -6.19 -9.67 23.99
C ILE A 200 -5.20 -9.23 22.90
N GLU A 201 -3.93 -9.63 23.01
CA GLU A 201 -2.91 -9.30 22.02
C GLU A 201 -3.22 -9.89 20.64
N ASN A 202 -3.69 -11.15 20.58
CA ASN A 202 -4.04 -11.79 19.32
C ASN A 202 -5.25 -11.12 18.63
N ASP A 203 -6.27 -10.73 19.39
CA ASP A 203 -7.42 -9.99 18.86
C ASP A 203 -6.99 -8.63 18.29
N GLU A 204 -6.14 -7.89 19.02
CA GLU A 204 -5.57 -6.61 18.56
C GLU A 204 -4.73 -6.79 17.28
N LEU A 205 -3.83 -7.77 17.25
CA LEU A 205 -3.01 -8.08 16.07
C LEU A 205 -3.86 -8.48 14.86
N THR A 206 -4.90 -9.29 15.09
CA THR A 206 -5.82 -9.72 14.03
C THR A 206 -6.61 -8.54 13.48
N ALA A 207 -7.07 -7.62 14.35
CA ALA A 207 -7.75 -6.41 13.93
C ALA A 207 -6.83 -5.47 13.12
N GLU A 208 -5.58 -5.30 13.55
CA GLU A 208 -4.56 -4.54 12.81
C GLU A 208 -4.28 -5.15 11.43
N LEU A 209 -4.13 -6.48 11.36
CA LEU A 209 -3.89 -7.20 10.12
C LEU A 209 -5.05 -7.00 9.14
N ARG A 210 -6.30 -7.19 9.58
CA ARG A 210 -7.50 -6.97 8.75
C ARG A 210 -7.59 -5.53 8.24
N LYS A 211 -7.24 -4.54 9.07
CA LYS A 211 -7.21 -3.14 8.66
C LYS A 211 -6.14 -2.91 7.58
N LYS A 212 -4.95 -3.49 7.76
CA LYS A 212 -3.86 -3.41 6.78
C LYS A 212 -4.24 -4.07 5.45
N GLU A 213 -4.79 -5.29 5.48
CA GLU A 213 -5.24 -6.01 4.28
C GLU A 213 -6.31 -5.21 3.51
N ARG A 214 -7.25 -4.58 4.22
CA ARG A 214 -8.25 -3.73 3.60
C ARG A 214 -7.62 -2.52 2.88
N LEU A 215 -6.70 -1.82 3.54
CA LEU A 215 -5.98 -0.69 2.94
C LEU A 215 -5.13 -1.14 1.74
N ASP A 216 -4.44 -2.28 1.86
CA ASP A 216 -3.64 -2.85 0.78
C ASP A 216 -4.51 -3.15 -0.45
N ARG A 217 -5.71 -3.69 -0.24
CA ARG A 217 -6.67 -3.96 -1.32
C ARG A 217 -7.22 -2.69 -1.96
N GLU A 218 -7.53 -1.66 -1.17
CA GLU A 218 -7.98 -0.36 -1.70
C GLU A 218 -6.89 0.29 -2.56
N LEU A 219 -5.61 0.18 -2.15
CA LEU A 219 -4.46 0.64 -2.94
C LEU A 219 -4.27 -0.17 -4.23
N GLU A 220 -4.44 -1.48 -4.19
CA GLU A 220 -4.32 -2.36 -5.36
C GLU A 220 -5.38 -2.04 -6.42
N ILE A 221 -6.61 -1.74 -5.99
CA ILE A 221 -7.68 -1.30 -6.89
C ILE A 221 -7.31 0.04 -7.55
N GLY A 222 -6.80 1.02 -6.77
CA GLY A 222 -6.37 2.31 -7.31
C GLY A 222 -5.23 2.19 -8.32
N ALA A 223 -4.25 1.33 -8.02
CA ALA A 223 -3.14 0.99 -8.92
C ALA A 223 -3.62 0.38 -10.24
N ASP A 224 -4.53 -0.60 -10.20
CA ASP A 224 -5.09 -1.20 -11.40
C ASP A 224 -5.87 -0.18 -12.24
N ILE A 225 -6.64 0.72 -11.61
CA ILE A 225 -7.32 1.80 -12.35
C ILE A 225 -6.29 2.69 -13.06
N GLN A 226 -5.26 3.15 -12.35
CA GLN A 226 -4.22 4.00 -12.93
C GLN A 226 -3.50 3.31 -14.09
N TYR A 227 -3.09 2.06 -13.90
CA TYR A 227 -2.41 1.28 -14.93
C TYR A 227 -3.26 1.13 -16.20
N ARG A 228 -4.58 1.04 -16.05
CA ARG A 228 -5.52 0.96 -17.18
C ARG A 228 -5.76 2.29 -17.89
N LEU A 229 -5.37 3.42 -17.31
CA LEU A 229 -5.45 4.73 -17.97
C LEU A 229 -4.32 4.92 -18.98
N LEU A 230 -3.16 4.29 -18.76
CA LEU A 230 -2.06 4.30 -19.71
C LEU A 230 -2.42 3.49 -20.97
N PRO A 231 -1.87 3.84 -22.15
CA PRO A 231 -2.10 3.08 -23.37
C PRO A 231 -1.74 1.60 -23.21
N ARG A 232 -2.68 0.70 -23.53
CA ARG A 232 -2.43 -0.76 -23.49
C ARG A 232 -1.72 -1.28 -24.74
N GLN A 233 -1.90 -0.56 -25.85
CA GLN A 233 -1.37 -0.90 -27.16
C GLN A 233 -0.97 0.41 -27.84
N CYS A 234 0.13 0.38 -28.57
CA CYS A 234 0.49 1.49 -29.44
C CYS A 234 -0.54 1.60 -30.57
N PRO A 235 -0.95 2.82 -30.95
CA PRO A 235 -1.82 3.01 -32.11
C PRO A 235 -1.10 2.62 -33.40
N LYS A 236 -1.87 2.35 -34.45
CA LYS A 236 -1.34 2.23 -35.81
C LYS A 236 -1.30 3.62 -36.44
N ILE A 237 -0.13 4.06 -36.84
CA ILE A 237 0.11 5.34 -37.49
C ILE A 237 0.84 5.04 -38.80
N ASP A 238 0.36 5.58 -39.92
CA ASP A 238 0.96 5.31 -41.22
C ASP A 238 2.41 5.83 -41.27
N GLY A 239 3.32 4.99 -41.78
CA GLY A 239 4.75 5.32 -41.83
C GLY A 239 5.47 5.31 -40.48
N VAL A 240 4.85 4.77 -39.42
CA VAL A 240 5.45 4.73 -38.07
C VAL A 240 5.24 3.37 -37.41
N GLU A 241 6.32 2.83 -36.84
CA GLU A 241 6.27 1.70 -35.93
C GLU A 241 6.56 2.16 -34.49
N LEU A 242 5.78 1.66 -33.54
CA LEU A 242 5.81 2.07 -32.13
C LEU A 242 6.00 0.88 -31.20
N ALA A 243 6.79 1.09 -30.14
CA ALA A 243 6.83 0.22 -28.98
C ALA A 243 6.87 1.07 -27.71
N ALA A 244 6.14 0.67 -26.67
CA ALA A 244 6.12 1.40 -25.41
C ALA A 244 6.05 0.45 -24.21
N LEU A 245 6.70 0.82 -23.12
CA LEU A 245 6.64 0.10 -21.85
C LEU A 245 6.87 1.07 -20.69
N CYS A 246 5.99 1.00 -19.70
CA CYS A 246 6.15 1.62 -18.39
C CYS A 246 6.25 0.53 -17.34
N LYS A 247 7.34 0.53 -16.57
CA LYS A 247 7.60 -0.39 -15.47
C LYS A 247 7.66 0.42 -14.18
N THR A 248 6.63 0.32 -13.36
CA THR A 248 6.56 1.06 -12.10
C THR A 248 7.45 0.44 -11.02
N ALA A 249 8.14 1.26 -10.22
CA ALA A 249 8.89 0.83 -9.04
C ALA A 249 8.00 0.60 -7.82
N SER A 250 6.83 1.24 -7.79
CA SER A 250 5.85 1.10 -6.72
C SER A 250 4.50 0.63 -7.25
N ARG A 251 3.51 0.44 -6.35
CA ARG A 251 2.15 0.03 -6.75
C ARG A 251 1.47 1.11 -7.61
N VAL A 252 1.77 2.39 -7.40
CA VAL A 252 1.19 3.53 -8.12
C VAL A 252 2.32 4.42 -8.60
N GLY A 253 2.42 4.63 -9.91
CA GLY A 253 3.53 5.36 -10.52
C GLY A 253 3.29 6.87 -10.66
N GLY A 254 4.37 7.64 -10.78
CA GLY A 254 4.36 9.06 -11.18
C GLY A 254 4.45 9.23 -12.71
N ASP A 255 5.09 8.28 -13.37
CA ASP A 255 5.32 8.28 -14.81
C ASP A 255 4.02 8.29 -15.63
N TYR A 256 4.07 9.05 -16.73
CA TYR A 256 3.01 9.21 -17.70
C TYR A 256 3.55 9.03 -19.11
N TYR A 257 2.80 8.31 -19.94
CA TYR A 257 2.91 8.42 -21.39
C TYR A 257 1.55 8.25 -22.04
N ASP A 258 1.34 8.88 -23.20
CA ASP A 258 0.10 8.74 -23.96
C ASP A 258 0.33 8.96 -25.45
N PHE A 259 -0.56 8.36 -26.25
CA PHE A 259 -0.68 8.58 -27.69
C PHE A 259 -2.06 9.18 -27.95
N ILE A 260 -2.09 10.46 -28.32
CA ILE A 260 -3.33 11.23 -28.40
C ILE A 260 -3.57 11.60 -29.86
N PRO A 261 -4.64 11.11 -30.51
CA PRO A 261 -4.97 11.58 -31.85
C PRO A 261 -5.44 13.03 -31.78
N ALA A 262 -4.97 13.87 -32.69
CA ALA A 262 -5.47 15.24 -32.82
C ALA A 262 -6.93 15.25 -33.30
N ALA A 263 -7.63 16.37 -33.06
CA ALA A 263 -8.99 16.54 -33.55
C ALA A 263 -9.05 16.39 -35.08
N PRO A 264 -10.03 15.66 -35.64
CA PRO A 264 -10.14 15.46 -37.08
C PRO A 264 -10.37 16.81 -37.77
N THR A 265 -9.46 17.19 -38.66
CA THR A 265 -9.54 18.47 -39.38
C THR A 265 -10.56 18.43 -40.53
N THR A 266 -10.97 17.23 -40.95
CA THR A 266 -11.97 17.01 -42.00
C THR A 266 -12.96 15.89 -41.62
N PRO A 267 -14.18 15.87 -42.19
CA PRO A 267 -15.13 14.77 -41.98
C PRO A 267 -14.59 13.40 -42.42
N GLU A 268 -13.62 13.39 -43.34
CA GLU A 268 -12.97 12.21 -43.91
C GLU A 268 -11.85 11.66 -43.01
N SER A 269 -11.25 12.47 -42.14
CA SER A 269 -10.23 12.05 -41.17
C SER A 269 -10.77 11.43 -39.88
N LYS A 270 -12.05 11.02 -39.85
CA LYS A 270 -12.65 10.29 -38.71
C LYS A 270 -12.03 8.92 -38.47
N ASP A 271 -11.60 8.24 -39.54
CA ASP A 271 -11.02 6.88 -39.44
C ASP A 271 -9.48 6.90 -39.39
N ASN A 272 -8.84 8.00 -39.80
CA ASN A 272 -7.39 8.18 -39.73
C ASN A 272 -7.05 9.64 -39.36
N PRO A 273 -6.62 9.93 -38.13
CA PRO A 273 -6.37 11.29 -37.68
C PRO A 273 -5.14 11.91 -38.37
N ASP A 274 -5.22 13.20 -38.66
CA ASP A 274 -4.20 13.92 -39.44
C ASP A 274 -2.88 14.09 -38.67
N HIS A 275 -2.94 14.14 -37.34
CA HIS A 275 -1.77 14.28 -36.47
C HIS A 275 -1.91 13.38 -35.23
N TRP A 276 -0.76 12.96 -34.71
CA TRP A 276 -0.66 12.15 -33.50
C TRP A 276 0.26 12.82 -32.50
N SER A 277 -0.23 13.02 -31.28
CA SER A 277 0.60 13.51 -30.20
C SER A 277 1.23 12.36 -29.43
N VAL A 278 2.51 12.50 -29.11
CA VAL A 278 3.24 11.64 -28.18
C VAL A 278 3.62 12.48 -26.97
N ALA A 279 3.16 12.08 -25.80
CA ALA A 279 3.46 12.72 -24.53
C ALA A 279 4.18 11.75 -23.60
N ILE A 280 5.19 12.25 -22.88
CA ILE A 280 5.84 11.53 -21.78
C ILE A 280 6.15 12.52 -20.67
N GLY A 281 6.01 12.11 -19.42
CA GLY A 281 6.31 12.97 -18.28
C GLY A 281 6.42 12.20 -16.99
N ASP A 282 6.91 12.88 -15.97
CA ASP A 282 7.00 12.36 -14.61
C ASP A 282 6.51 13.41 -13.59
N VAL A 283 5.76 12.93 -12.61
CA VAL A 283 5.22 13.70 -11.52
C VAL A 283 6.11 13.56 -10.30
N MET A 284 6.60 14.68 -9.77
CA MET A 284 7.44 14.70 -8.58
C MET A 284 6.87 13.83 -7.45
N GLY A 285 7.69 12.89 -6.98
CA GLY A 285 7.38 11.98 -5.87
C GLY A 285 6.85 10.63 -6.36
N LYS A 286 6.19 9.88 -5.47
CA LYS A 286 5.75 8.52 -5.79
C LYS A 286 4.50 8.07 -5.04
N GLY A 287 3.94 6.95 -5.45
CA GLY A 287 2.77 6.36 -4.83
C GLY A 287 1.49 7.12 -5.15
N VAL A 288 0.49 7.00 -4.26
CA VAL A 288 -0.87 7.53 -4.48
C VAL A 288 -0.90 9.02 -4.85
N PRO A 289 -0.18 9.93 -4.15
CA PRO A 289 -0.25 11.34 -4.49
C PRO A 289 0.24 11.67 -5.91
N ALA A 290 1.37 11.09 -6.33
CA ALA A 290 1.91 11.28 -7.67
C ALA A 290 0.95 10.72 -8.72
N GLY A 291 0.37 9.54 -8.46
CA GLY A 291 -0.55 8.93 -9.41
C GLY A 291 -1.88 9.64 -9.61
N LEU A 292 -2.39 10.34 -8.58
CA LEU A 292 -3.56 11.21 -8.70
C LEU A 292 -3.27 12.42 -9.58
N ILE A 293 -2.12 13.07 -9.39
CA ILE A 293 -1.69 14.19 -10.24
C ILE A 293 -1.44 13.74 -11.67
N MET A 294 -0.86 12.55 -11.89
CA MET A 294 -0.71 11.95 -13.21
C MET A 294 -2.07 11.76 -13.91
N THR A 295 -3.06 11.25 -13.17
CA THR A 295 -4.43 11.05 -13.71
C THR A 295 -5.07 12.39 -14.11
N MET A 296 -4.85 13.44 -13.32
CA MET A 296 -5.31 14.79 -13.61
C MET A 296 -4.61 15.37 -14.84
N LEU A 297 -3.27 15.27 -14.90
CA LEU A 297 -2.43 15.67 -16.03
C LEU A 297 -2.94 15.05 -17.33
N ARG A 298 -3.15 13.72 -17.35
CA ARG A 298 -3.68 13.01 -18.50
C ARG A 298 -5.01 13.58 -18.97
N GLY A 299 -5.95 13.81 -18.05
CA GLY A 299 -7.27 14.33 -18.37
C GLY A 299 -7.20 15.73 -18.99
N MET A 300 -6.42 16.62 -18.37
CA MET A 300 -6.24 18.00 -18.82
C MET A 300 -5.50 18.07 -20.16
N LEU A 301 -4.41 17.31 -20.32
CA LEU A 301 -3.65 17.27 -21.57
C LEU A 301 -4.52 16.78 -22.72
N ARG A 302 -5.22 15.66 -22.57
CA ARG A 302 -6.10 15.14 -23.64
C ARG A 302 -7.21 16.11 -24.02
N ALA A 303 -7.70 16.92 -23.08
CA ALA A 303 -8.67 17.97 -23.39
C ALA A 303 -8.01 19.13 -24.17
N GLU A 304 -6.81 19.54 -23.77
CA GLU A 304 -6.08 20.64 -24.40
C GLU A 304 -5.62 20.33 -25.83
N VAL A 305 -5.23 19.07 -26.11
CA VAL A 305 -4.86 18.62 -27.47
C VAL A 305 -6.00 18.83 -28.48
N LEU A 306 -7.26 18.80 -28.04
CA LEU A 306 -8.40 19.01 -28.93
C LEU A 306 -8.52 20.44 -29.45
N ASN A 307 -7.82 21.40 -28.84
CA ASN A 307 -7.83 22.81 -29.26
C ASN A 307 -6.92 23.08 -30.48
N GLY A 308 -6.05 22.13 -30.87
CA GLY A 308 -5.19 22.25 -32.05
C GLY A 308 -4.17 23.40 -31.96
N HIS A 309 -3.68 23.70 -30.76
CA HIS A 309 -2.63 24.70 -30.53
C HIS A 309 -1.23 24.10 -30.72
N SER A 310 -0.21 24.96 -30.85
CA SER A 310 1.18 24.47 -30.92
C SER A 310 1.60 23.79 -29.60
N PRO A 311 2.59 22.87 -29.65
CA PRO A 311 3.13 22.21 -28.46
C PRO A 311 3.44 23.16 -27.29
N ALA A 312 4.12 24.28 -27.55
CA ALA A 312 4.44 25.27 -26.52
C ALA A 312 3.19 25.89 -25.89
N ARG A 313 2.17 26.17 -26.71
CA ARG A 313 0.92 26.77 -26.23
C ARG A 313 0.10 25.79 -25.41
N ILE A 314 0.09 24.51 -25.79
CA ILE A 314 -0.53 23.43 -25.01
C ILE A 314 0.13 23.35 -23.62
N LEU A 315 1.47 23.32 -23.55
CA LEU A 315 2.19 23.30 -22.27
C LEU A 315 1.92 24.56 -21.43
N GLN A 316 1.82 25.72 -22.07
CA GLN A 316 1.51 26.98 -21.39
C GLN A 316 0.11 26.96 -20.76
N HIS A 317 -0.91 26.53 -21.49
CA HIS A 317 -2.27 26.40 -20.97
C HIS A 317 -2.34 25.36 -19.86
N LEU A 318 -1.70 24.20 -20.06
CA LEU A 318 -1.65 23.14 -19.07
C LEU A 318 -1.01 23.62 -17.76
N ASN A 319 0.09 24.36 -17.83
CA ASN A 319 0.73 24.96 -16.66
C ASN A 319 -0.18 25.97 -15.94
N GLN A 320 -0.89 26.82 -16.69
CA GLN A 320 -1.82 27.78 -16.09
C GLN A 320 -2.96 27.11 -15.33
N VAL A 321 -3.53 26.03 -15.90
CA VAL A 321 -4.65 25.31 -15.29
C VAL A 321 -4.18 24.48 -14.08
N MET A 322 -3.01 23.86 -14.16
CA MET A 322 -2.51 22.98 -13.09
C MET A 322 -1.78 23.73 -11.96
N TYR A 323 -1.39 25.00 -12.15
CA TYR A 323 -0.52 25.72 -11.22
C TYR A 323 -1.03 25.70 -9.77
N ALA A 324 -2.29 26.07 -9.54
CA ALA A 324 -2.84 26.14 -8.20
C ALA A 324 -2.88 24.78 -7.50
N ASP A 325 -3.20 23.70 -8.22
CA ASP A 325 -3.26 22.35 -7.65
C ASP A 325 -1.86 21.81 -7.33
N LEU A 326 -0.89 22.10 -8.18
CA LEU A 326 0.51 21.72 -8.00
C LEU A 326 1.19 22.52 -6.87
N GLU A 327 0.94 23.83 -6.80
CA GLU A 327 1.42 24.70 -5.72
C GLU A 327 0.88 24.25 -4.35
N ASN A 328 -0.44 24.02 -4.25
CA ASN A 328 -1.06 23.56 -3.00
C ASN A 328 -0.58 22.18 -2.53
N SER A 329 -0.12 21.33 -3.46
CA SER A 329 0.41 20.01 -3.15
C SER A 329 1.94 19.97 -3.00
N ASN A 330 2.63 21.10 -3.19
CA ASN A 330 4.10 21.22 -3.26
C ASN A 330 4.71 20.21 -4.24
N ARG A 331 4.13 20.11 -5.44
CA ARG A 331 4.57 19.20 -6.51
C ARG A 331 4.75 19.96 -7.80
N PHE A 332 5.49 19.35 -8.71
CA PHE A 332 5.66 19.80 -10.09
C PHE A 332 5.67 18.58 -11.00
N VAL A 333 5.57 18.84 -12.31
CA VAL A 333 5.56 17.80 -13.33
C VAL A 333 6.57 18.15 -14.42
N THR A 334 7.38 17.19 -14.81
CA THR A 334 8.17 17.25 -16.05
C THR A 334 7.32 16.69 -17.18
N LEU A 335 7.28 17.34 -18.35
CA LEU A 335 6.52 16.83 -19.50
C LEU A 335 7.20 17.19 -20.81
N PHE A 336 7.41 16.18 -21.66
CA PHE A 336 7.71 16.38 -23.07
C PHE A 336 6.46 16.11 -23.88
N TYR A 337 6.06 17.07 -24.71
CA TYR A 337 4.91 16.96 -25.58
C TYR A 337 5.33 17.17 -27.04
N SER A 338 4.89 16.27 -27.92
CA SER A 338 5.16 16.36 -29.35
C SER A 338 3.96 15.97 -30.20
N GLU A 339 3.90 16.51 -31.41
CA GLU A 339 2.91 16.27 -32.44
C GLU A 339 3.61 15.85 -33.73
N TYR A 340 3.21 14.69 -34.25
CA TYR A 340 3.73 14.11 -35.47
C TYR A 340 2.67 14.20 -36.57
N ASP A 341 3.08 14.70 -37.73
CA ASP A 341 2.31 14.68 -38.98
C ASP A 341 2.82 13.55 -39.89
N PRO A 342 2.03 12.47 -40.11
CA PRO A 342 2.43 11.36 -41.00
C PRO A 342 2.59 11.76 -42.47
N LYS A 343 1.89 12.81 -42.93
CA LYS A 343 1.93 13.26 -44.33
C LYS A 343 3.20 14.04 -44.62
N THR A 344 3.64 14.86 -43.68
CA THR A 344 4.85 15.67 -43.84
C THR A 344 6.07 15.10 -43.15
N ARG A 345 5.92 14.08 -42.28
CA ARG A 345 6.95 13.52 -41.39
C ARG A 345 7.61 14.55 -40.48
N ILE A 346 6.90 15.63 -40.20
CA ILE A 346 7.34 16.67 -39.29
C ILE A 346 6.97 16.28 -37.87
N LEU A 347 7.94 16.37 -36.96
CA LEU A 347 7.72 16.28 -35.52
C LEU A 347 7.89 17.66 -34.90
N SER A 348 6.79 18.24 -34.43
CA SER A 348 6.76 19.48 -33.65
C SER A 348 6.73 19.14 -32.17
N TYR A 349 7.44 19.86 -31.31
CA TYR A 349 7.55 19.50 -29.89
C TYR A 349 7.84 20.68 -28.98
N SER A 350 7.61 20.50 -27.69
CA SER A 350 8.01 21.41 -26.63
C SER A 350 8.32 20.63 -25.35
N ASN A 351 9.25 21.15 -24.55
CA ASN A 351 9.78 20.51 -23.37
C ASN A 351 9.53 21.36 -22.10
N ALA A 352 8.76 20.82 -21.16
CA ALA A 352 8.59 21.35 -19.80
C ALA A 352 9.61 20.73 -18.84
N ALA A 353 10.90 20.92 -19.15
CA ALA A 353 12.03 20.43 -18.36
C ALA A 353 12.02 18.91 -18.08
N HIS A 354 11.49 18.12 -19.01
CA HIS A 354 11.64 16.67 -19.04
C HIS A 354 12.96 16.25 -19.69
N ASN A 355 13.36 14.99 -19.52
CA ASN A 355 14.51 14.42 -20.21
C ASN A 355 14.33 14.57 -21.73
N PRO A 356 15.27 15.22 -22.44
CA PRO A 356 15.16 15.41 -23.88
C PRO A 356 15.16 14.06 -24.61
N PRO A 357 14.14 13.76 -25.43
CA PRO A 357 14.14 12.58 -26.27
C PRO A 357 15.37 12.51 -27.16
N LEU A 358 15.86 11.28 -27.41
CA LEU A 358 17.01 11.05 -28.29
C LEU A 358 16.51 10.63 -29.67
N LEU A 359 16.92 11.36 -30.69
CA LEU A 359 16.71 11.05 -32.10
C LEU A 359 17.99 10.42 -32.67
N TRP A 360 17.90 9.18 -33.13
CA TRP A 360 18.90 8.55 -33.99
C TRP A 360 18.57 8.82 -35.46
N GLN A 361 19.50 9.44 -36.17
CA GLN A 361 19.37 9.75 -37.59
C GLN A 361 20.04 8.65 -38.43
N ALA A 362 19.27 7.94 -39.24
CA ALA A 362 19.74 6.76 -39.96
C ALA A 362 20.82 7.10 -40.99
N ALA A 363 20.63 8.22 -41.70
CA ALA A 363 21.52 8.66 -42.78
C ALA A 363 22.94 8.99 -42.27
N THR A 364 23.05 9.60 -41.09
CA THR A 364 24.31 10.09 -40.53
C THR A 364 24.86 9.22 -39.42
N ASN A 365 24.08 8.25 -38.92
CA ASN A 365 24.42 7.43 -37.75
C ASN A 365 24.68 8.24 -36.47
N THR A 366 24.10 9.44 -36.34
CA THR A 366 24.28 10.36 -35.21
C THR A 366 23.05 10.39 -34.31
N ILE A 367 23.28 10.68 -33.03
CA ILE A 367 22.21 10.96 -32.06
C ILE A 367 22.10 12.47 -31.86
N ARG A 368 20.87 12.97 -31.83
CA ARG A 368 20.53 14.36 -31.50
C ARG A 368 19.52 14.38 -30.35
N ARG A 369 19.69 15.33 -29.42
CA ARG A 369 18.69 15.61 -28.38
C ARG A 369 17.60 16.53 -28.93
N LEU A 370 16.35 16.20 -28.65
CA LEU A 370 15.20 17.04 -28.97
C LEU A 370 14.85 17.86 -27.73
N ASP A 371 15.27 19.13 -27.70
CA ASP A 371 15.07 20.00 -26.55
C ASP A 371 14.63 21.41 -26.96
N THR A 372 13.97 22.12 -26.04
CA THR A 372 13.48 23.49 -26.17
C THR A 372 13.53 24.18 -24.82
N LEU A 373 13.61 25.53 -24.78
CA LEU A 373 13.52 26.22 -23.50
C LEU A 373 12.11 26.15 -22.91
N GLY A 374 12.05 25.83 -21.63
CA GLY A 374 10.84 25.75 -20.81
C GLY A 374 11.19 25.44 -19.35
N MET A 375 10.21 25.51 -18.45
CA MET A 375 10.36 25.10 -17.04
C MET A 375 9.39 23.99 -16.68
N LEU A 376 9.57 23.40 -15.50
CA LEU A 376 8.65 22.42 -14.90
C LEU A 376 7.24 23.00 -14.82
N ILE A 377 6.24 22.16 -15.08
CA ILE A 377 4.83 22.52 -14.87
C ILE A 377 4.58 22.65 -13.37
N GLY A 378 3.97 23.76 -12.95
CA GLY A 378 3.59 24.04 -11.56
C GLY A 378 4.59 24.90 -10.77
N LEU A 379 5.72 25.30 -11.35
CA LEU A 379 6.72 26.13 -10.64
C LEU A 379 6.46 27.64 -10.77
N ASP A 380 6.05 28.11 -11.96
CA ASP A 380 5.67 29.50 -12.22
C ASP A 380 4.54 29.52 -13.26
N ALA A 381 3.39 30.10 -12.90
CA ALA A 381 2.19 30.21 -13.73
C ALA A 381 2.43 30.95 -15.06
N ASN A 382 3.43 31.84 -15.12
CA ASN A 382 3.71 32.68 -16.29
C ASN A 382 4.81 32.13 -17.21
N THR A 383 5.28 30.91 -16.94
CA THR A 383 6.28 30.22 -17.76
C THR A 383 5.91 30.26 -19.24
N GLN A 384 6.87 30.65 -20.08
CA GLN A 384 6.78 30.56 -21.53
C GLN A 384 7.53 29.32 -22.00
N TYR A 385 6.95 28.62 -22.96
CA TYR A 385 7.54 27.43 -23.58
C TYR A 385 7.91 27.75 -25.03
N GLN A 386 8.90 27.05 -25.58
CA GLN A 386 9.33 27.20 -26.97
C GLN A 386 8.91 26.01 -27.82
N ASP A 387 8.54 26.28 -29.07
CA ASP A 387 8.32 25.26 -30.08
C ASP A 387 9.64 24.85 -30.74
N GLY A 388 9.84 23.55 -30.87
CA GLY A 388 10.89 22.92 -31.68
C GLY A 388 10.25 22.14 -32.82
N GLN A 389 10.97 21.99 -33.92
CA GLN A 389 10.50 21.25 -35.08
C GLN A 389 11.65 20.51 -35.75
N ILE A 390 11.39 19.30 -36.20
CA ILE A 390 12.35 18.52 -36.98
C ILE A 390 11.65 17.71 -38.08
N GLN A 391 12.30 17.67 -39.24
CA GLN A 391 11.91 16.80 -40.35
C GLN A 391 12.52 15.42 -40.11
N LEU A 392 11.70 14.38 -40.05
CA LEU A 392 12.16 13.00 -39.92
C LEU A 392 12.22 12.31 -41.28
N ALA A 393 13.18 11.39 -41.44
CA ALA A 393 13.34 10.57 -42.63
C ALA A 393 13.07 9.08 -42.32
N PRO A 394 12.72 8.27 -43.33
CA PRO A 394 12.61 6.83 -43.17
C PRO A 394 13.89 6.22 -42.56
N GLY A 395 13.70 5.38 -41.53
CA GLY A 395 14.77 4.78 -40.75
C GLY A 395 15.10 5.55 -39.46
N ASP A 396 14.77 6.84 -39.37
CA ASP A 396 14.99 7.63 -38.15
C ASP A 396 14.19 7.04 -36.99
N THR A 397 14.80 7.05 -35.81
CA THR A 397 14.21 6.48 -34.59
C THR A 397 14.32 7.47 -33.44
N VAL A 398 13.21 7.74 -32.75
CA VAL A 398 13.13 8.60 -31.57
C VAL A 398 12.84 7.73 -30.35
N ILE A 399 13.55 7.98 -29.25
CA ILE A 399 13.21 7.42 -27.94
C ILE A 399 12.82 8.53 -26.96
N TYR A 400 11.68 8.33 -26.31
CA TYR A 400 11.17 9.14 -25.21
C TYR A 400 11.35 8.32 -23.95
N TYR A 401 11.96 8.87 -22.90
CA TYR A 401 12.30 8.13 -21.70
C TYR A 401 12.18 9.00 -20.46
N THR A 402 11.87 8.38 -19.33
CA THR A 402 11.90 9.02 -18.01
C THR A 402 13.26 8.84 -17.34
N ASP A 403 13.54 9.65 -16.33
CA ASP A 403 14.81 9.68 -15.61
C ASP A 403 15.13 8.36 -14.89
N GLY A 404 14.16 7.49 -14.63
CA GLY A 404 14.40 6.13 -14.13
C GLY A 404 15.33 5.28 -14.99
N PHE A 405 15.54 5.63 -16.27
CA PHE A 405 16.60 5.04 -17.10
C PHE A 405 17.99 5.59 -16.75
N THR A 406 18.12 6.90 -16.58
CA THR A 406 19.40 7.58 -16.38
C THR A 406 19.85 7.56 -14.92
N GLU A 407 18.92 7.52 -13.97
CA GLU A 407 19.20 7.53 -12.53
C GLU A 407 19.35 6.12 -11.94
N ALA A 408 19.10 5.07 -12.72
CA ALA A 408 19.28 3.69 -12.31
C ALA A 408 20.71 3.45 -11.80
N ALA A 409 20.85 3.14 -10.51
CA ALA A 409 22.15 3.03 -9.85
C ALA A 409 22.60 1.57 -9.71
N ASN A 410 23.87 1.31 -10.01
CA ASN A 410 24.49 0.01 -9.79
C ASN A 410 24.83 -0.24 -8.30
N GLN A 411 25.44 -1.39 -8.00
CA GLN A 411 25.83 -1.75 -6.62
C GLN A 411 26.81 -0.76 -5.97
N SER A 412 27.62 -0.06 -6.76
CA SER A 412 28.53 1.00 -6.30
C SER A 412 27.86 2.37 -6.14
N GLY A 413 26.57 2.51 -6.49
CA GLY A 413 25.85 3.77 -6.44
C GLY A 413 26.10 4.70 -7.64
N GLN A 414 26.79 4.22 -8.68
CA GLN A 414 26.97 4.96 -9.92
C GLN A 414 25.70 4.83 -10.77
N GLN A 415 25.19 5.95 -11.26
CA GLN A 415 24.03 6.03 -12.14
C GLN A 415 24.35 5.54 -13.55
N PHE A 416 23.35 5.00 -14.26
CA PHE A 416 23.50 4.57 -15.65
C PHE A 416 23.78 5.74 -16.57
N ASP A 417 23.28 6.95 -16.27
CA ASP A 417 23.49 8.19 -17.01
C ASP A 417 22.99 8.18 -18.48
N GLU A 418 22.93 9.38 -19.06
CA GLU A 418 22.44 9.56 -20.43
C GLU A 418 23.47 9.12 -21.48
N GLU A 419 24.77 9.12 -21.14
CA GLU A 419 25.82 8.74 -22.08
C GLU A 419 25.78 7.23 -22.37
N ASN A 420 25.57 6.40 -21.34
CA ASN A 420 25.40 4.97 -21.53
C ASN A 420 24.07 4.64 -22.21
N LEU A 421 23.00 5.39 -21.93
CA LEU A 421 21.73 5.27 -22.65
C LEU A 421 21.91 5.57 -24.15
N ALA A 422 22.57 6.67 -24.50
CA ALA A 422 22.83 7.03 -25.89
C ALA A 422 23.69 5.98 -26.62
N LYS A 423 24.71 5.41 -25.95
CA LYS A 423 25.52 4.32 -26.52
C LYS A 423 24.70 3.06 -26.78
N ALA A 424 23.90 2.63 -25.82
CA ALA A 424 23.01 1.47 -25.95
C ALA A 424 21.98 1.69 -27.05
N PHE A 425 21.40 2.89 -27.13
CA PHE A 425 20.44 3.28 -28.15
C PHE A 425 21.05 3.27 -29.56
N GLN A 426 22.23 3.87 -29.73
CA GLN A 426 22.94 3.86 -31.01
C GLN A 426 23.25 2.43 -31.48
N TRP A 427 23.67 1.56 -30.55
CA TRP A 427 23.92 0.16 -30.87
C TRP A 427 22.63 -0.55 -31.29
N ALA A 428 21.54 -0.35 -30.57
CA ALA A 428 20.25 -0.97 -30.87
C ALA A 428 19.72 -0.59 -32.25
N CYS A 429 19.74 0.70 -32.60
CA CYS A 429 19.27 1.19 -33.91
C CYS A 429 20.04 0.61 -35.10
N ARG A 430 21.32 0.25 -34.90
CA ARG A 430 22.16 -0.37 -35.93
C ARG A 430 21.89 -1.86 -36.13
N HIS A 431 21.40 -2.55 -35.11
CA HIS A 431 21.25 -4.01 -35.13
C HIS A 431 19.80 -4.48 -35.23
N TYR A 432 18.85 -3.64 -34.80
CA TYR A 432 17.43 -3.97 -34.79
C TYR A 432 16.63 -3.04 -35.69
N HIS A 433 15.67 -3.64 -36.39
CA HIS A 433 14.72 -2.93 -37.24
C HIS A 433 13.38 -2.71 -36.51
N ASP A 434 12.97 -3.70 -35.71
CA ASP A 434 11.76 -3.69 -34.89
C ASP A 434 11.93 -2.82 -33.62
N PRO A 435 11.07 -1.80 -33.40
CA PRO A 435 11.06 -0.99 -32.19
C PRO A 435 10.94 -1.79 -30.89
N GLN A 436 10.25 -2.94 -30.90
CA GLN A 436 10.11 -3.78 -29.72
C GLN A 436 11.44 -4.40 -29.30
N GLN A 437 12.31 -4.73 -30.26
CA GLN A 437 13.66 -5.23 -29.98
C GLN A 437 14.56 -4.13 -29.42
N ILE A 438 14.44 -2.90 -29.94
CA ILE A 438 15.14 -1.71 -29.41
C ILE A 438 14.71 -1.46 -27.96
N LEU A 439 13.40 -1.42 -27.71
CA LEU A 439 12.83 -1.24 -26.38
C LEU A 439 13.39 -2.28 -25.40
N LYS A 440 13.30 -3.56 -25.77
CA LYS A 440 13.79 -4.66 -24.93
C LYS A 440 15.29 -4.52 -24.64
N HIS A 441 16.09 -4.22 -25.66
CA HIS A 441 17.53 -4.05 -25.50
C HIS A 441 17.88 -2.94 -24.50
N LEU A 442 17.16 -1.82 -24.53
CA LEU A 442 17.40 -0.70 -23.60
C LEU A 442 17.06 -1.06 -22.17
N PHE A 443 15.94 -1.76 -21.93
CA PHE A 443 15.61 -2.28 -20.60
C PHE A 443 16.65 -3.30 -20.10
N ASP A 444 17.06 -4.23 -20.97
CA ASP A 444 18.06 -5.24 -20.65
C ASP A 444 19.43 -4.61 -20.32
N ALA A 445 19.80 -3.52 -21.02
CA ALA A 445 21.03 -2.78 -20.77
C ALA A 445 21.06 -2.14 -19.37
N VAL A 446 19.97 -1.46 -18.98
CA VAL A 446 19.85 -0.88 -17.62
C VAL A 446 19.83 -1.98 -16.57
N GLN A 447 19.07 -3.06 -16.78
CA GLN A 447 19.01 -4.18 -15.84
C GLN A 447 20.38 -4.85 -15.66
N GLY A 448 21.12 -5.04 -16.76
CA GLY A 448 22.48 -5.57 -16.74
C GLY A 448 23.47 -4.67 -15.99
N PHE A 449 23.28 -3.35 -16.05
CA PHE A 449 24.10 -2.37 -15.31
C PHE A 449 23.80 -2.34 -13.81
N VAL A 450 22.51 -2.38 -13.42
CA VAL A 450 22.09 -2.38 -12.01
C VAL A 450 22.54 -3.65 -11.29
N GLY A 451 22.47 -4.80 -11.98
CA GLY A 451 22.83 -6.11 -11.44
C GLY A 451 21.70 -6.79 -10.65
N GLU A 452 21.92 -8.03 -10.22
CA GLU A 452 20.91 -8.80 -9.48
C GLU A 452 20.68 -8.24 -8.06
N GLY A 453 19.43 -8.28 -7.60
CA GLY A 453 19.07 -8.14 -6.18
C GLY A 453 18.56 -6.76 -5.72
N LYS A 454 18.50 -5.73 -6.59
CA LYS A 454 17.85 -4.46 -6.27
C LYS A 454 16.80 -4.09 -7.32
N PRO A 455 15.51 -4.01 -6.96
CA PRO A 455 14.52 -3.37 -7.82
C PRO A 455 14.87 -1.89 -7.96
N ASN A 456 14.58 -1.31 -9.14
CA ASN A 456 14.80 0.11 -9.37
C ASN A 456 13.99 0.95 -8.39
N ALA A 457 14.59 2.06 -7.97
CA ALA A 457 14.00 2.95 -6.99
C ALA A 457 12.90 3.83 -7.59
N ASP A 458 12.91 3.99 -8.91
CA ASP A 458 11.99 4.83 -9.67
C ASP A 458 11.33 4.12 -10.84
N ASP A 459 10.22 4.70 -11.30
CA ASP A 459 9.48 4.24 -12.47
C ASP A 459 10.33 4.37 -13.74
N MET A 460 10.19 3.42 -14.66
CA MET A 460 10.91 3.45 -15.93
C MET A 460 9.92 3.40 -17.08
N THR A 461 9.85 4.47 -17.85
CA THR A 461 9.00 4.56 -19.03
C THR A 461 9.84 4.82 -20.26
N LEU A 462 9.54 4.08 -21.33
CA LEU A 462 10.20 4.21 -22.62
C LEU A 462 9.18 4.07 -23.74
N VAL A 463 9.22 5.00 -24.70
CA VAL A 463 8.53 4.92 -25.98
C VAL A 463 9.57 4.98 -27.09
N VAL A 464 9.49 4.03 -28.03
CA VAL A 464 10.31 3.97 -29.23
C VAL A 464 9.40 4.25 -30.43
N MET A 465 9.75 5.26 -31.21
CA MET A 465 9.06 5.64 -32.44
C MET A 465 10.02 5.56 -33.62
N ARG A 466 9.75 4.68 -34.57
CA ARG A 466 10.56 4.53 -35.78
C ARG A 466 9.77 4.94 -37.01
N ILE A 467 10.37 5.77 -37.86
CA ILE A 467 9.79 6.16 -39.14
C ILE A 467 10.11 5.07 -40.17
N THR A 468 9.09 4.58 -40.86
CA THR A 468 9.23 3.64 -41.96
C THR A 468 9.02 4.34 -43.29
N ALA A 469 9.48 3.71 -44.38
CA ALA A 469 9.12 4.15 -45.71
C ALA A 469 7.60 4.07 -45.88
N ASN A 470 7.02 5.03 -46.60
CA ASN A 470 5.62 5.03 -46.99
C ASN A 470 5.57 5.08 -48.52
N GLU A 471 5.19 3.97 -49.15
CA GLU A 471 5.28 3.77 -50.61
C GLU A 471 4.53 4.86 -51.42
N GLU A 472 3.46 5.46 -50.87
CA GLU A 472 2.69 6.52 -51.53
C GLU A 472 3.37 7.91 -51.46
N LEU A 473 4.01 8.22 -50.33
CA LEU A 473 4.73 9.50 -50.13
C LEU A 473 6.10 9.48 -50.81
N ASP A 474 6.84 8.36 -50.66
CA ASP A 474 8.18 8.22 -51.23
C ASP A 474 8.15 8.16 -52.77
N SER A 475 7.07 7.63 -53.37
CA SER A 475 6.89 7.66 -54.84
C SER A 475 6.52 9.05 -55.37
N ALA A 476 5.78 9.85 -54.60
CA ALA A 476 5.47 11.23 -54.94
C ALA A 476 6.72 12.12 -54.90
N GLU A 477 7.58 11.98 -53.88
CA GLU A 477 8.87 12.70 -53.79
C GLU A 477 9.81 12.33 -54.95
N LEU A 478 9.95 11.03 -55.29
CA LEU A 478 10.75 10.59 -56.44
C LEU A 478 10.25 11.18 -57.77
N SER A 479 8.94 11.37 -57.92
CA SER A 479 8.36 11.94 -59.14
C SER A 479 8.51 13.46 -59.26
N ALA A 480 8.62 14.17 -58.11
CA ALA A 480 8.84 15.61 -58.05
C ALA A 480 10.31 16.01 -58.32
N GLU A 481 11.27 15.12 -58.06
CA GLU A 481 12.70 15.37 -58.31
C GLU A 481 13.15 15.16 -59.78
N THR A 482 12.30 14.61 -60.66
CA THR A 482 12.61 14.53 -62.11
C THR A 482 12.33 15.86 -62.83
N PRO A 483 13.35 16.58 -63.35
CA PRO A 483 13.10 17.78 -64.14
C PRO A 483 12.52 17.38 -65.51
N LYS A 484 11.34 17.92 -65.87
CA LYS A 484 10.84 17.89 -67.25
C LYS A 484 11.91 18.53 -68.16
N GLY A 485 12.43 17.73 -69.09
CA GLY A 485 13.54 18.10 -69.96
C GLY A 485 13.37 19.44 -70.66
N ALA A 486 14.42 20.26 -70.55
CA ALA A 486 14.63 21.44 -71.39
C ALA A 486 15.06 20.97 -72.79
N ASP A 487 14.20 21.22 -73.78
CA ASP A 487 14.51 21.02 -75.20
C ASP A 487 15.36 22.20 -75.70
N LEU A 488 16.68 22.00 -75.74
CA LEU A 488 17.68 22.93 -76.27
C LEU A 488 18.27 22.34 -77.55
N ALA A 489 17.66 22.67 -78.69
CA ALA A 489 18.29 22.50 -80.00
C ALA A 489 17.93 23.66 -80.95
N LYS A 490 18.58 24.82 -80.77
CA LYS A 490 18.77 25.79 -81.85
C LYS A 490 20.26 25.87 -82.20
N LYS A 491 20.62 25.25 -83.32
CA LYS A 491 21.92 25.38 -84.00
C LYS A 491 22.10 26.82 -84.52
N PRO A 492 23.31 27.41 -84.47
CA PRO A 492 23.61 28.66 -85.15
C PRO A 492 23.91 28.43 -86.64
N GLN A 493 23.28 29.21 -87.52
CA GLN A 493 23.61 29.30 -88.95
C GLN A 493 24.72 30.33 -89.16
N LEU A 494 25.79 29.93 -89.85
CA LEU A 494 26.81 30.83 -90.40
C LEU A 494 26.27 31.59 -91.63
N PRO A 495 26.80 32.80 -91.92
CA PRO A 495 26.30 33.67 -92.98
C PRO A 495 26.90 33.29 -94.34
N ASN A 496 26.14 33.54 -95.42
CA ASN A 496 26.69 33.57 -96.77
C ASN A 496 26.28 34.87 -97.50
N PRO A 497 27.08 35.33 -98.48
CA PRO A 497 27.21 36.75 -98.83
C PRO A 497 26.38 37.18 -100.05
N THR A 498 26.19 38.51 -100.14
CA THR A 498 26.00 39.37 -101.32
C THR A 498 25.00 38.97 -102.43
N LYS A 499 24.02 39.85 -102.69
CA LYS A 499 23.97 40.71 -103.91
C LYS A 499 22.66 41.51 -104.06
N THR A 500 22.83 42.83 -104.26
CA THR A 500 22.09 43.76 -105.15
C THR A 500 20.57 43.63 -105.32
N LYS A 501 19.80 44.63 -104.88
CA LYS A 501 19.38 45.79 -105.69
C LYS A 501 18.76 46.86 -104.82
#